data_AF-A0A6L9Q712-F1
#
_entry.id   AF-A0A6L9Q712-F1
#
_cell.length_a   1.000
_cell.length_b   1.000
_cell.length_c   1.000
_cell.angle_alpha   90.00
_cell.angle_beta   90.00
_cell.angle_gamma   90.00
#
_symmetry.space_group_name_H-M   'P 1'
#
loop_
_entity.id
_entity.type
_entity.pdbx_description
1 polymer ?
#
loop_
_entity_poly.entity_id
_entity_poly.type
_entity_poly.pdbx_seq_one_letter_code
_entity_poly.pdbx_strand_id
1 'polypeptide(L)' 'GGLAVAVVGRSGSGTSELAALAGRLADPDEGEVLLDGTPLPRLTRTALRREIGYAFARPALFGATVRDALAFGAA' A
#
# COMPACT_ATOMS: atom_id res chain seq x y z
N GLY A 1 20.21 -3.40 2.21
CA GLY A 1 19.93 -4.26 1.04
C GLY A 1 18.43 -4.39 0.93
N GLY A 2 17.86 -4.25 -0.26
CA GLY A 2 16.42 -4.45 -0.45
C GLY A 2 16.05 -5.93 -0.39
N LEU A 3 14.83 -6.23 0.06
CA LEU A 3 14.22 -7.56 -0.02
C LEU A 3 12.99 -7.47 -0.94
N ALA A 4 12.85 -8.42 -1.85
CA ALA A 4 11.64 -8.60 -2.64
C ALA A 4 10.95 -9.90 -2.20
N VAL A 5 9.65 -9.82 -1.89
CA VAL A 5 8.82 -10.96 -1.50
C VAL A 5 7.64 -11.05 -2.45
N ALA A 6 7.30 -12.26 -2.89
CA ALA A 6 6.12 -12.53 -3.69
C ALA A 6 5.11 -13.33 -2.88
N VAL A 7 3.85 -12.88 -2.88
CA VAL A 7 2.71 -13.62 -2.32
C VAL A 7 1.82 -14.03 -3.49
N VAL A 8 1.59 -15.34 -3.65
CA VAL A 8 0.84 -15.90 -4.78
C VAL A 8 -0.32 -16.72 -4.26
N GLY A 9 -1.49 -16.56 -4.89
CA GLY A 9 -2.70 -17.29 -4.56
C GLY A 9 -3.69 -17.28 -5.72
N ARG A 10 -4.70 -18.14 -5.66
CA ARG A 10 -5.78 -18.16 -6.68
C ARG A 10 -6.62 -16.89 -6.58
N SER A 11 -7.34 -16.54 -7.64
CA SER A 11 -8.33 -15.47 -7.58
C SER A 11 -9.30 -15.71 -6.41
N GLY A 12 -9.51 -14.68 -5.59
CA GLY A 12 -10.35 -14.76 -4.39
C GLY A 12 -9.67 -15.33 -3.14
N SER A 13 -8.39 -15.70 -3.17
CA SER A 13 -7.68 -16.19 -1.97
C SER A 13 -7.29 -15.10 -0.97
N GLY A 14 -7.67 -13.85 -1.20
CA GLY A 14 -7.37 -12.73 -0.30
C GLY A 14 -6.00 -12.08 -0.49
N THR A 15 -5.23 -12.38 -1.55
CA THR A 15 -3.90 -11.77 -1.76
C THR A 15 -3.96 -10.24 -1.86
N SER A 16 -4.96 -9.70 -2.57
CA SER A 16 -5.18 -8.25 -2.64
C SER A 16 -5.62 -7.66 -1.29
N GLU A 17 -6.38 -8.43 -0.50
CA GLU A 17 -6.81 -8.02 0.84
C GLU A 17 -5.62 -7.94 1.80
N LEU A 18 -4.72 -8.93 1.74
CA LEU A 18 -3.47 -8.93 2.49
C LEU A 18 -2.61 -7.71 2.17
N ALA A 19 -2.48 -7.37 0.88
CA ALA A 19 -1.76 -6.16 0.46
C ALA A 19 -2.42 -4.89 1.01
N ALA A 20 -3.76 -4.81 0.99
CA ALA A 20 -4.50 -3.68 1.54
C ALA A 20 -4.28 -3.52 3.04
N LEU A 21 -4.30 -4.61 3.81
CA LEU A 21 -3.99 -4.59 5.25
C LEU A 21 -2.53 -4.20 5.52
N ALA A 22 -1.59 -4.79 4.76
CA ALA A 22 -0.15 -4.50 4.91
C ALA A 22 0.19 -3.03 4.65
N GLY A 23 -0.50 -2.39 3.69
CA GLY A 23 -0.36 -0.97 3.39
C GLY A 23 -1.31 -0.04 4.16
N ARG A 24 -2.09 -0.59 5.11
CA ARG A 24 -3.14 0.11 5.87
C ARG A 24 -4.12 0.90 5.00
N LEU A 25 -4.52 0.31 3.86
CA LEU A 25 -5.69 0.75 3.10
C LEU A 25 -6.99 0.27 3.78
N ALA A 26 -6.91 -0.79 4.58
CA ALA A 26 -7.92 -1.27 5.51
C ALA A 26 -7.26 -1.61 6.85
N ASP A 27 -8.02 -1.58 7.95
CA ASP A 27 -7.56 -2.05 9.26
C ASP A 27 -8.00 -3.52 9.45
N PRO A 28 -7.19 -4.37 10.10
CA PRO A 28 -7.56 -5.77 10.34
C PRO A 28 -8.65 -5.89 11.42
N ASP A 29 -9.56 -6.84 11.26
CA ASP A 29 -10.57 -7.15 12.30
C ASP A 29 -9.93 -7.77 13.56
N GLU A 30 -8.90 -8.61 13.36
CA GLU A 30 -8.13 -9.27 14.41
C GLU A 30 -6.63 -9.25 14.10
N GLY A 31 -5.79 -9.20 15.15
CA GLY A 31 -4.34 -9.14 15.04
C GLY A 31 -3.80 -7.72 14.80
N GLU A 32 -2.54 -7.62 14.38
CA GLU A 32 -1.89 -6.33 14.11
C GLU A 32 -0.90 -6.41 12.94
N VAL A 33 -0.71 -5.26 12.29
CA VAL A 33 0.36 -5.06 11.30
C VAL A 33 1.36 -4.07 11.91
N LEU A 34 2.64 -4.41 11.82
CA LEU A 34 3.73 -3.63 12.41
C LEU A 34 4.64 -3.08 11.31
N LEU A 35 5.09 -1.84 11.47
CA LEU A 35 6.23 -1.26 10.75
C LEU A 35 7.33 -0.99 11.78
N ASP A 36 8.47 -1.66 11.65
CA ASP A 36 9.59 -1.59 12.60
C ASP A 36 9.17 -1.77 14.08
N GLY A 37 8.28 -2.74 14.31
CA GLY A 37 7.74 -3.04 15.64
C GLY A 37 6.66 -2.08 16.14
N THR A 38 6.31 -1.05 15.37
CA THR A 38 5.24 -0.10 15.71
C THR A 38 3.94 -0.49 14.98
N PRO A 39 2.82 -0.67 15.70
CA PRO A 39 1.54 -0.94 15.06
C PRO A 39 1.14 0.19 14.10
N LEU A 40 0.73 -0.15 12.87
CA LEU A 40 0.37 0.86 11.86
C LEU A 40 -0.70 1.86 12.36
N PRO A 41 -1.68 1.47 13.21
CA PRO A 41 -2.62 2.41 13.83
C PRO A 41 -2.02 3.54 14.66
N ARG A 42 -0.81 3.34 15.22
CA ARG A 42 -0.11 4.35 16.02
C ARG A 42 0.68 5.35 15.17
N LEU A 43 0.85 5.09 13.87
CA LEU A 43 1.53 5.98 12.95
C LEU A 43 0.54 6.97 12.33
N THR A 44 1.00 8.22 12.11
CA THR A 44 0.21 9.19 11.36
C THR A 44 0.09 8.78 9.89
N ARG A 45 -0.97 9.21 9.21
CA ARG A 45 -1.13 8.94 7.77
C ARG A 45 0.03 9.50 6.93
N THR A 46 0.60 10.62 7.35
CA THR A 46 1.75 11.23 6.68
C THR A 46 3.01 10.37 6.86
N ALA A 47 3.25 9.83 8.06
CA ALA A 47 4.37 8.92 8.28
C ALA A 47 4.22 7.63 7.45
N LEU A 48 3.03 7.01 7.46
CA LEU A 48 2.77 5.81 6.66
C LEU A 48 3.00 6.03 5.17
N ARG A 49 2.52 7.14 4.60
CA ARG A 49 2.68 7.44 3.17
C ARG A 49 4.12 7.75 2.74
N ARG A 50 4.99 8.12 3.69
CA ARG A 50 6.43 8.30 3.41
C ARG A 50 7.17 6.98 3.33
N GLU A 51 6.75 6.01 4.13
CA GLU A 51 7.39 4.69 4.21
C GLU A 51 6.77 3.66 3.26
N ILE A 52 5.48 3.80 2.91
CA ILE A 52 4.73 2.81 2.15
C ILE A 52 4.15 3.44 0.87
N GLY A 53 4.61 2.94 -0.29
CA GLY A 53 3.98 3.18 -1.59
C GLY A 53 3.08 2.01 -1.99
N TYR A 54 1.91 2.31 -2.56
CA TYR A 54 0.98 1.29 -3.05
C TYR A 54 0.74 1.43 -4.55
N ALA A 55 1.03 0.36 -5.31
CA ALA A 55 0.77 0.31 -6.75
C ALA A 55 -0.50 -0.52 -7.00
N PHE A 56 -1.57 0.15 -7.43
CA PHE A 56 -2.85 -0.50 -7.71
C PHE A 56 -2.81 -1.22 -9.06
N ALA A 57 -3.43 -2.41 -9.14
CA ALA A 57 -3.57 -3.15 -10.41
C ALA A 57 -4.28 -2.34 -11.51
N ARG A 58 -5.20 -1.44 -11.11
CA ARG A 58 -5.83 -0.45 -11.97
C ARG A 58 -5.56 0.94 -11.39
N PRO A 59 -4.46 1.61 -11.78
CA PRO A 59 -4.16 2.94 -11.27
C PRO A 59 -5.13 3.98 -11.85
N ALA A 60 -5.48 4.97 -11.04
CA ALA A 60 -6.16 6.16 -11.52
C ALA A 60 -5.14 7.07 -12.23
N LEU A 61 -5.40 7.39 -13.50
CA LEU A 61 -4.59 8.34 -14.26
C LEU A 61 -5.29 9.69 -14.25
N PHE A 62 -4.60 10.72 -13.80
CA PHE A 62 -5.12 12.08 -13.72
C PHE A 62 -4.44 12.95 -14.78
N GLY A 63 -5.23 13.78 -15.48
CA GLY A 63 -4.75 14.67 -16.54
C GLY A 63 -4.82 14.05 -17.94
N ALA A 64 -4.28 14.79 -18.92
CA ALA A 64 -4.39 14.45 -20.33
C ALA A 64 -3.14 13.75 -20.88
N THR A 65 -2.01 13.86 -20.17
CA THR A 65 -0.72 13.34 -20.60
C THR A 65 -0.08 12.43 -19.56
N VAL A 66 0.90 11.63 -19.99
CA VAL A 66 1.71 10.81 -19.07
C VAL A 66 2.41 11.67 -18.02
N ARG A 67 2.87 12.87 -18.41
CA ARG A 67 3.48 13.83 -17.47
C ARG A 67 2.52 14.21 -16.36
N ASP A 68 1.26 14.49 -16.69
CA ASP A 68 0.25 14.87 -15.70
C ASP A 68 -0.01 13.73 -14.71
N ALA A 69 -0.11 12.49 -15.24
CA ALA A 69 -0.33 11.31 -14.42
C ALA A 69 0.84 11.05 -13.44
N LEU A 70 2.09 11.27 -13.86
CA LEU A 70 3.27 11.12 -13.00
C LEU A 70 3.39 12.25 -11.97
N ALA A 71 3.01 13.48 -12.33
CA ALA A 71 3.09 14.64 -11.44
C ALA A 71 2.11 14.56 -10.26
N PHE A 72 1.00 13.83 -10.40
CA PHE A 72 -0.03 13.69 -9.37
C PHE A 72 0.48 13.08 -8.04
N GLY A 73 1.53 12.25 -8.09
CA GLY A 73 2.09 11.57 -6.91
C GLY A 73 3.27 12.27 -6.22
N ALA A 74 3.71 13.43 -6.72
CA ALA A 74 4.97 14.05 -6.29
C ALA A 74 4.86 14.98 -5.05
N ALA A 75 3.85 14.78 -4.19
CA ALA A 75 3.60 15.60 -2.99
C ALA A 75 3.92 14.86 -1.68
#